data_AF-A0A800UEJ5-F1
#
_entry.id   AF-A0A800UEJ5-F1
#
_cell.length_a   1.000
_cell.length_b   1.000
_cell.length_c   1.000
_cell.angle_alpha   90.00
_cell.angle_beta   90.00
_cell.angle_gamma   90.00
#
_symmetry.space_group_name_H-M   'P 1'
#
loop_
_entity.id
_entity.type
_entity.pdbx_description
1 polymer ?
#
loop_
_entity_poly.entity_id
_entity_poly.type
_entity_poly.pdbx_seq_one_letter_code
_entity_poly.pdbx_strand_id
1 'polypeptide(L)'
;MPYQSSPPTDEEKRRFSTMDKFIYTLRRLPRFEVRLGKLGWAGGELVQKRVDILLTVDLVRMSWGRLIGTAILVTGDGDFVPAVEAAKDAGVLVQLYYSRSSIHDELLSAVDESFVITEELIDSCRMK
;
A
#
# COMPACT_ATOMS: atom_id res chain seq x y z
N MET A 1 7.48 8.68 -7.81
CA MET A 1 7.45 10.16 -7.76
C MET A 1 6.45 10.66 -8.79
N PRO A 2 5.78 11.79 -8.56
CA PRO A 2 4.91 12.42 -9.56
C PRO A 2 5.71 12.77 -10.81
N TYR A 3 5.05 12.81 -11.97
CA TYR A 3 5.70 13.23 -13.22
C TYR A 3 6.07 14.72 -13.17
N GLN A 4 7.18 15.06 -13.83
CA GLN A 4 7.65 16.43 -13.98
C GLN A 4 8.28 16.57 -15.37
N SER A 5 7.75 17.50 -16.18
CA SER A 5 8.24 17.76 -17.53
C SER A 5 9.55 18.58 -17.54
N SER A 6 10.13 18.82 -18.72
CA SER A 6 11.35 19.63 -18.88
C SER A 6 11.16 20.65 -20.03
N PRO A 7 11.04 21.96 -19.74
CA PRO A 7 10.98 22.57 -18.40
C PRO A 7 9.64 22.29 -17.68
N PRO A 8 9.64 22.15 -16.35
CA PRO A 8 8.44 21.81 -15.59
C PRO A 8 7.50 22.98 -15.36
N THR A 9 6.20 22.71 -15.36
CA THR A 9 5.18 23.69 -14.96
C THR A 9 5.22 23.94 -13.45
N ASP A 10 4.66 25.07 -13.00
CA ASP A 10 4.63 25.38 -11.57
C ASP A 10 3.73 24.43 -10.78
N GLU A 11 2.69 23.88 -11.40
CA GLU A 11 1.86 22.84 -10.78
C GLU A 11 2.64 21.54 -10.59
N GLU A 12 3.38 21.10 -11.61
CA GLU A 12 4.22 19.90 -11.53
C GLU A 12 5.28 20.04 -10.43
N LYS A 13 5.96 21.19 -10.37
CA LYS A 13 6.92 21.50 -9.29
C LYS A 13 6.27 21.40 -7.91
N ARG A 14 5.07 21.97 -7.73
CA ARG A 14 4.32 21.91 -6.45
C ARG A 14 3.98 20.47 -6.08
N ARG A 15 3.39 19.70 -7.00
CA ARG A 15 3.02 18.30 -6.76
C ARG A 15 4.24 17.44 -6.41
N PHE A 16 5.33 17.61 -7.15
CA PHE A 16 6.58 16.90 -6.88
C PHE A 16 7.14 17.25 -5.50
N SER A 17 7.25 18.54 -5.17
CA SER A 17 7.78 18.98 -3.87
C SER A 17 6.92 18.52 -2.69
N THR A 18 5.59 18.57 -2.81
CA THR A 18 4.68 18.08 -1.75
C THR A 18 4.85 16.58 -1.53
N MET A 19 4.91 15.78 -2.61
CA MET A 19 5.13 14.33 -2.48
C MET A 19 6.53 14.03 -1.92
N ASP A 20 7.56 14.76 -2.36
CA ASP A 20 8.92 14.57 -1.86
C ASP A 20 9.02 14.82 -0.35
N LYS A 21 8.39 15.89 0.14
CA LYS A 21 8.28 16.18 1.58
C LYS A 21 7.52 15.07 2.32
N PHE A 22 6.44 14.56 1.76
CA PHE A 22 5.66 13.48 2.36
C PHE A 22 6.49 12.19 2.49
N ILE A 23 7.14 11.77 1.40
CA ILE A 23 8.02 10.59 1.40
C ILE A 23 9.21 10.78 2.34
N TYR A 24 9.79 11.98 2.40
CA TYR A 24 10.86 12.31 3.34
C TYR A 24 10.41 12.10 4.79
N THR A 25 9.21 12.55 5.16
CA THR A 25 8.65 12.34 6.50
C THR A 25 8.45 10.86 6.80
N LEU A 26 7.84 10.09 5.88
CA LEU A 26 7.61 8.65 6.06
C LEU A 26 8.91 7.87 6.27
N ARG A 27 9.96 8.17 5.50
CA ARG A 27 11.27 7.50 5.61
C ARG A 27 11.97 7.73 6.95
N ARG A 28 11.58 8.75 7.70
CA ARG A 28 12.15 9.06 9.02
C ARG A 28 11.41 8.39 10.17
N LEU A 29 10.27 7.75 9.90
CA LEU A 29 9.55 7.01 10.91
C LEU A 29 10.37 5.77 11.34
N PRO A 30 10.46 5.49 12.65
CA PRO A 30 11.18 4.33 13.12
C PRO A 30 10.46 3.04 12.67
N ARG A 31 11.24 2.05 12.22
CA ARG A 31 10.72 0.75 11.74
C ARG A 31 9.72 0.90 10.58
N PHE A 32 9.95 1.87 9.70
CA PHE A 32 9.12 2.11 8.53
C PHE A 32 9.97 2.03 7.26
N GLU A 33 9.58 1.16 6.34
CA GLU A 33 10.22 1.05 5.03
C GLU A 33 9.31 1.65 3.95
N VAL A 34 9.85 2.55 3.14
CA VAL A 34 9.12 3.14 2.01
C VAL A 34 9.63 2.53 0.71
N ARG A 35 8.76 1.76 0.04
CA ARG A 35 9.02 1.19 -1.29
C ARG A 35 8.20 1.97 -2.32
N LEU A 36 8.88 2.46 -3.37
CA LEU A 36 8.24 3.25 -4.43
C LEU A 36 8.10 2.41 -5.69
N GLY A 37 6.90 2.46 -6.30
CA GLY A 37 6.67 1.93 -7.63
C GLY A 37 7.39 2.73 -8.72
N LYS A 38 7.10 2.40 -9.98
CA LYS A 38 7.65 3.11 -11.14
C LYS A 38 6.54 3.81 -11.92
N LEU A 39 6.86 4.96 -12.50
CA LEU A 39 6.00 5.53 -13.53
C LEU A 39 6.19 4.73 -14.82
N GLY A 40 5.08 4.38 -15.48
CA GLY A 40 5.08 3.73 -16.77
C GLY A 40 4.06 4.38 -17.70
N TRP A 41 4.35 4.36 -18.99
CA TRP A 41 3.39 4.77 -20.01
C TRP A 41 2.34 3.66 -20.20
N ALA A 42 1.06 4.01 -20.20
CA ALA A 42 -0.04 3.11 -20.54
C ALA A 42 -1.21 3.93 -21.10
N GLY A 43 -1.78 3.52 -22.23
CA GLY A 43 -3.01 4.15 -22.75
C GLY A 43 -2.88 5.64 -23.10
N GLY A 44 -1.66 6.16 -23.33
CA GLY A 44 -1.44 7.58 -23.59
C GLY A 44 -1.21 8.44 -22.34
N GLU A 45 -1.18 7.84 -21.16
CA GLU A 45 -0.96 8.53 -19.89
C GLU A 45 0.17 7.88 -19.07
N LEU A 46 0.71 8.65 -18.13
CA LEU A 46 1.66 8.16 -17.14
C LEU A 46 0.91 7.60 -15.93
N VAL A 47 1.03 6.30 -15.72
CA VAL A 47 0.41 5.59 -14.60
C VAL A 47 1.45 5.04 -13.66
N GLN A 48 1.10 4.96 -12.38
CA GLN A 48 1.91 4.27 -11.40
C GLN A 48 1.80 2.75 -11.63
N LYS A 49 2.95 2.07 -11.65
CA LYS A 49 3.04 0.62 -11.83
C LYS A 49 3.90 -0.02 -10.75
N ARG A 50 3.75 -1.34 -10.62
CA ARG A 50 4.54 -2.25 -9.76
C ARG A 50 4.29 -2.14 -8.26
N VAL A 51 3.44 -1.23 -7.78
CA VAL A 51 3.20 -1.11 -6.33
C VAL A 51 2.55 -2.38 -5.79
N ASP A 52 1.53 -2.88 -6.48
CA ASP A 52 0.77 -4.05 -6.04
C ASP A 52 1.64 -5.30 -6.10
N ILE A 53 2.40 -5.47 -7.19
CA ILE A 53 3.37 -6.55 -7.33
C ILE A 53 4.44 -6.49 -6.22
N LEU A 54 4.93 -5.30 -5.86
CA LEU A 54 5.92 -5.18 -4.77
C LEU A 54 5.33 -5.64 -3.44
N LEU A 55 4.11 -5.21 -3.12
CA LEU A 55 3.42 -5.62 -1.90
C LEU A 55 3.16 -7.13 -1.88
N THR A 56 2.66 -7.70 -2.97
CA THR A 56 2.42 -9.15 -3.12
C THR A 56 3.71 -9.95 -2.94
N VAL A 57 4.80 -9.55 -3.61
CA VAL A 57 6.08 -10.25 -3.50
C VAL A 57 6.62 -10.18 -2.08
N ASP A 58 6.53 -9.03 -1.41
CA ASP A 58 7.00 -8.89 -0.03
C ASP A 58 6.16 -9.73 0.93
N LEU A 59 4.83 -9.70 0.81
CA LEU A 59 3.92 -10.53 1.62
C LEU A 59 4.27 -12.01 1.48
N VAL A 60 4.29 -12.53 0.25
CA VAL A 60 4.57 -13.96 -0.01
C VAL A 60 5.96 -14.35 0.47
N ARG A 61 6.99 -13.53 0.18
CA ARG A 61 8.38 -13.81 0.59
C ARG A 61 8.50 -13.86 2.11
N MET A 62 7.91 -12.91 2.83
CA MET A 62 7.98 -12.86 4.29
C MET A 62 7.23 -14.04 4.93
N SER A 63 6.07 -14.39 4.39
CA SER A 63 5.25 -15.51 4.89
C SER A 63 5.96 -16.85 4.72
N TRP A 64 6.39 -17.18 3.49
CA TRP A 64 7.07 -18.45 3.22
C TRP A 64 8.48 -18.52 3.81
N GLY A 65 9.14 -17.38 4.00
CA GLY A 65 10.38 -17.26 4.75
C GLY A 65 10.22 -17.43 6.26
N ARG A 66 8.98 -17.58 6.77
CA ARG A 66 8.64 -17.65 8.20
C ARG A 66 9.18 -16.46 9.00
N LEU A 67 9.22 -15.29 8.37
CA LEU A 67 9.71 -14.06 8.99
C LEU A 67 8.60 -13.34 9.75
N ILE A 68 7.35 -13.66 9.46
CA ILE A 68 6.16 -13.09 10.09
C ILE A 68 5.19 -14.22 10.48
N GLY A 69 4.45 -14.03 11.56
CA GLY A 69 3.29 -14.86 11.93
C GLY A 69 1.96 -14.19 11.63
N THR A 70 1.97 -12.87 11.41
CA THR A 70 0.78 -12.07 11.12
C THR A 70 1.13 -10.99 10.10
N ALA A 71 0.25 -10.80 9.13
CA ALA A 71 0.30 -9.72 8.15
C ALA A 71 -0.93 -8.82 8.33
N ILE A 72 -0.69 -7.52 8.52
CA ILE A 72 -1.75 -6.51 8.55
C ILE A 72 -1.70 -5.76 7.23
N LEU A 73 -2.75 -5.92 6.43
CA LEU A 73 -2.90 -5.26 5.13
C LEU A 73 -3.82 -4.06 5.26
N VAL A 74 -3.41 -2.92 4.71
CA VAL A 74 -4.22 -1.71 4.65
C VAL A 74 -4.51 -1.43 3.18
N THR A 75 -5.61 -1.97 2.68
CA THR A 75 -5.99 -1.87 1.26
C THR A 75 -7.48 -2.14 1.06
N GLY A 76 -8.02 -1.64 -0.05
CA GLY A 76 -9.36 -1.95 -0.54
C GLY A 76 -9.38 -2.78 -1.82
N ASP A 77 -8.19 -3.14 -2.32
CA ASP A 77 -8.00 -3.71 -3.64
C ASP A 77 -8.12 -5.24 -3.64
N GLY A 78 -9.06 -5.76 -4.42
CA GLY A 78 -9.33 -7.18 -4.55
C GLY A 78 -8.20 -7.97 -5.22
N ASP A 79 -7.31 -7.31 -5.97
CA ASP A 79 -6.23 -7.97 -6.71
C ASP A 79 -5.20 -8.67 -5.79
N PHE A 80 -5.26 -8.40 -4.48
CA PHE A 80 -4.40 -9.04 -3.47
C PHE A 80 -4.88 -10.41 -2.99
N VAL A 81 -6.09 -10.86 -3.35
CA VAL A 81 -6.64 -12.16 -2.91
C VAL A 81 -5.65 -13.33 -3.09
N PRO A 82 -4.99 -13.52 -4.27
CA PRO A 82 -4.03 -14.61 -4.43
C PRO A 82 -2.81 -14.50 -3.49
N ALA A 83 -2.40 -13.29 -3.15
CA ALA A 83 -1.29 -13.05 -2.23
C ALA A 83 -1.67 -13.36 -0.78
N VAL A 84 -2.92 -13.05 -0.41
CA VAL A 84 -3.52 -13.38 0.89
C VAL A 84 -3.60 -14.89 1.06
N GLU A 85 -4.13 -15.61 0.07
CA GLU A 85 -4.23 -17.07 0.09
C GLU A 85 -2.85 -17.71 0.24
N ALA A 86 -1.86 -17.28 -0.56
CA ALA A 86 -0.50 -17.79 -0.46
C ALA A 86 0.19 -17.51 0.89
N ALA A 87 -0.16 -16.41 1.56
CA ALA A 87 0.34 -16.12 2.90
C ALA A 87 -0.31 -17.04 3.95
N LYS A 88 -1.62 -17.28 3.84
CA LYS A 88 -2.36 -18.19 4.72
C LYS A 88 -1.90 -19.63 4.60
N ASP A 89 -1.60 -20.08 3.38
CA ASP A 89 -1.01 -21.41 3.13
C ASP A 89 0.36 -21.59 3.83
N ALA A 90 1.11 -20.50 4.01
CA ALA A 90 2.35 -20.51 4.77
C ALA A 90 2.16 -20.47 6.31
N GLY A 91 0.91 -20.42 6.78
CA GLY A 91 0.55 -20.36 8.20
C GLY A 91 0.57 -18.96 8.80
N VAL A 92 0.46 -17.91 7.99
CA VAL A 92 0.40 -16.50 8.45
C VAL A 92 -1.04 -16.06 8.60
N LEU A 93 -1.39 -15.46 9.75
CA LEU A 93 -2.68 -14.80 9.97
C LEU A 93 -2.75 -13.51 9.16
N VAL A 94 -3.80 -13.30 8.37
CA VAL A 94 -3.97 -12.08 7.57
C VAL A 94 -5.13 -11.25 8.11
N GLN A 95 -4.82 -10.03 8.54
CA GLN A 95 -5.78 -9.02 8.99
C GLN A 95 -5.91 -7.91 7.95
N LEU A 96 -7.13 -7.49 7.65
CA LEU A 96 -7.42 -6.41 6.71
C LEU A 96 -7.93 -5.16 7.43
N TYR A 97 -7.37 -4.01 7.10
CA TYR A 97 -7.92 -2.70 7.44
C TYR A 97 -8.35 -1.99 6.15
N TYR A 98 -9.63 -1.63 6.05
CA TYR A 98 -10.22 -1.12 4.82
C TYR A 98 -11.19 0.05 5.05
N SER A 99 -11.44 0.84 4.00
CA SER A 99 -12.52 1.83 3.99
C SER A 99 -13.80 1.21 3.43
N ARG A 100 -14.96 1.49 4.05
CA ARG A 100 -16.27 1.01 3.55
C ARG A 100 -16.58 1.45 2.12
N SER A 101 -16.03 2.58 1.68
CA SER A 101 -16.26 3.11 0.34
C SER A 101 -15.45 2.42 -0.75
N SER A 102 -14.47 1.59 -0.39
CA SER A 102 -13.50 1.02 -1.31
C SER A 102 -13.09 -0.36 -0.79
N ILE A 103 -13.97 -1.34 -0.94
CA ILE A 103 -13.69 -2.73 -0.58
C ILE A 103 -14.40 -3.69 -1.54
N HIS A 104 -13.73 -4.78 -1.85
CA HIS A 104 -14.26 -5.89 -2.63
C HIS A 104 -14.63 -7.05 -1.68
N ASP A 105 -15.83 -7.62 -1.85
CA ASP A 105 -16.34 -8.70 -1.00
C ASP A 105 -15.46 -9.95 -1.02
N GLU A 106 -14.78 -10.20 -2.14
CA GLU A 106 -13.85 -11.32 -2.29
C GLU A 106 -12.65 -11.21 -1.34
N LEU A 107 -12.08 -10.00 -1.19
CA LEU A 107 -10.97 -9.76 -0.27
C LEU A 107 -11.42 -9.94 1.19
N LEU A 108 -12.62 -9.47 1.54
CA LEU A 108 -13.18 -9.68 2.88
C LEU A 108 -13.36 -11.15 3.21
N SER A 109 -13.69 -11.96 2.21
CA SER A 109 -13.88 -13.40 2.36
C SER A 109 -12.57 -14.17 2.44
N ALA A 110 -11.49 -13.66 1.84
CA ALA A 110 -10.19 -14.32 1.79
C ALA A 110 -9.37 -14.17 3.08
N VAL A 111 -9.49 -13.02 3.77
CA VAL A 111 -8.72 -12.71 4.99
C VAL A 111 -9.27 -13.40 6.24
N ASP A 112 -8.47 -13.51 7.30
CA ASP A 112 -8.91 -14.15 8.55
C ASP A 112 -9.73 -13.19 9.42
N GLU A 113 -9.32 -11.93 9.46
CA GLU A 113 -9.99 -10.87 10.21
C GLU A 113 -10.04 -9.60 9.38
N SER A 114 -11.10 -8.80 9.57
CA SER A 114 -11.22 -7.51 8.90
C SER A 114 -11.76 -6.42 9.83
N PHE A 115 -11.21 -5.22 9.67
CA PHE A 115 -11.46 -4.06 10.50
C PHE A 115 -11.73 -2.86 9.60
N VAL A 116 -12.83 -2.16 9.87
CA VAL A 116 -13.13 -0.91 9.17
C VAL A 116 -12.24 0.19 9.73
N ILE A 117 -11.58 0.96 8.87
CA ILE A 117 -10.88 2.19 9.24
C ILE A 117 -11.93 3.26 9.53
N THR A 118 -12.10 3.61 10.79
CA THR A 118 -13.03 4.66 11.23
C THR A 118 -12.34 6.00 11.41
N GLU A 119 -13.11 7.08 11.51
CA GLU A 119 -12.59 8.41 11.79
C GLU A 119 -11.90 8.46 13.15
N GLU A 120 -12.46 7.78 14.15
CA GLU A 120 -11.87 7.68 15.50
C GLU A 120 -10.50 7.00 15.46
N LEU A 121 -10.33 5.96 14.65
CA LEU A 121 -9.04 5.30 14.46
C LEU A 121 -8.02 6.26 13.86
N ILE A 122 -8.39 6.99 12.81
CA ILE A 122 -7.52 7.98 12.16
C ILE A 122 -7.09 9.07 13.15
N ASP A 123 -8.05 9.62 13.90
CA ASP A 123 -7.78 10.69 14.86
C ASP A 123 -6.90 10.22 16.02
N SER A 124 -7.04 8.96 16.45
CA SER A 124 -6.16 8.37 17.47
C SER A 124 -4.69 8.29 17.03
N CYS A 125 -4.44 8.24 15.72
CA CYS A 125 -3.12 8.10 15.11
C CYS A 125 -2.51 9.43 14.67
N ARG A 126 -3.22 10.56 14.85
CA ARG A 126 -2.67 11.88 14.50
C ARG A 126 -1.40 12.17 15.28
N MET A 127 -0.31 12.36 14.55
CA MET A 127 0.94 12.84 15.13
C MET A 127 0.75 14.28 15.61
N LYS A 128 1.04 14.50 16.91
CA LYS A 128 1.06 15.84 17.51
C LYS A 128 2.29 16.62 17.07
#